data_AF-Q93CY7-F1
#
_entry.id   AF-Q93CY7-F1
#
_cell.length_a   1.000
_cell.length_b   1.000
_cell.length_c   1.000
_cell.angle_alpha   90.00
_cell.angle_beta   90.00
_cell.angle_gamma   90.00
#
_symmetry.space_group_name_H-M   'P 1'
#
loop_
_entity.id
_entity.type
_entity.pdbx_description
1 polymer ?
#
loop_
_entity_poly.entity_id
_entity_poly.type
_entity_poly.pdbx_seq_one_letter_code
_entity_poly.pdbx_strand_id
1 'polypeptide(L)' 'MTNIAQEILQTYLVAGTQDTGRENFLPILDQALQAGITCFQFRDKGPNSLPTDAMRSDYAKKAQAL' A
#
# COMPACT_ATOMS: atom_id res chain seq x y z
N MET A 1 24.13 4.41 7.40
CA MET A 1 22.69 4.60 7.66
C MET A 1 22.20 5.66 6.69
N THR A 2 21.33 5.30 5.76
CA THR A 2 20.75 6.28 4.84
C THR A 2 19.69 7.06 5.60
N ASN A 3 19.84 8.38 5.70
CA ASN A 3 18.84 9.21 6.34
C ASN A 3 17.59 9.21 5.45
N ILE A 4 16.44 8.76 5.97
CA ILE A 4 15.18 8.92 5.25
C ILE A 4 14.81 10.40 5.33
N ALA A 5 14.68 11.02 4.16
CA ALA A 5 14.25 12.41 4.03
C ALA A 5 12.87 12.55 4.71
N GLN A 6 12.74 13.50 5.65
CA GLN A 6 11.50 13.69 6.42
C GLN A 6 10.32 14.05 5.51
N GLU A 7 10.61 14.61 4.34
CA GLU A 7 9.68 14.92 3.25
C GLU A 7 8.93 13.68 2.75
N ILE A 8 9.57 12.51 2.74
CA ILE A 8 8.94 11.25 2.29
C ILE A 8 7.80 10.85 3.24
N LEU A 9 7.90 11.21 4.52
CA LEU A 9 6.93 10.81 5.54
C LEU A 9 5.80 11.85 5.78
N GLN A 10 5.77 12.95 5.02
CA GLN A 10 4.77 14.03 5.21
C GLN A 10 3.32 13.54 5.05
N THR A 11 3.07 12.66 4.09
CA THR A 11 1.76 12.03 3.88
C THR A 11 1.95 10.56 3.54
N TYR A 12 2.04 9.75 4.60
CA TYR A 12 2.32 8.32 4.52
C TYR A 12 1.05 7.48 4.62
N LEU A 13 0.62 6.90 3.50
CA LEU A 13 -0.52 5.99 3.45
C LEU A 13 -0.12 4.57 3.89
N VAL A 14 -0.73 4.07 4.96
CA VAL A 14 -0.58 2.66 5.37
C VAL A 14 -1.92 1.96 5.23
N ALA A 15 -2.04 1.06 4.25
CA ALA A 15 -3.29 0.35 3.97
C ALA A 15 -3.03 -0.95 3.21
N GLY A 16 -4.01 -1.85 3.20
CA GLY A 16 -4.01 -3.04 2.36
C GLY A 16 -5.41 -3.55 2.05
N THR A 17 -5.48 -4.80 1.56
CA THR A 17 -6.76 -5.41 1.19
C THR A 17 -7.67 -5.64 2.39
N GLN A 18 -7.08 -5.82 3.58
CA GLN A 18 -7.81 -5.88 4.85
C GLN A 18 -8.64 -4.63 5.17
N ASP A 19 -8.21 -3.45 4.71
CA ASP A 19 -8.83 -2.17 5.09
C ASP A 19 -9.84 -1.70 4.04
N THR A 20 -9.58 -2.04 2.77
CA THR A 20 -10.30 -1.50 1.62
C THR A 20 -11.11 -2.55 0.86
N GLY A 21 -10.84 -3.83 1.09
CA GLY A 21 -11.26 -4.93 0.24
C GLY A 21 -10.31 -5.12 -0.94
N ARG A 22 -10.19 -6.37 -1.40
CA ARG A 22 -9.26 -6.76 -2.47
C ARG A 22 -9.43 -5.90 -3.72
N GLU A 23 -10.66 -5.69 -4.18
CA GLU A 23 -10.93 -5.00 -5.44
C GLU A 23 -10.67 -3.49 -5.39
N ASN A 24 -10.71 -2.89 -4.20
CA ASN A 24 -10.66 -1.43 -4.05
C ASN A 24 -9.26 -0.89 -3.71
N PHE A 25 -8.36 -1.71 -3.16
CA PHE A 25 -7.06 -1.21 -2.71
C PHE A 25 -6.26 -0.52 -3.83
N LEU A 26 -6.14 -1.14 -5.01
CA LEU A 26 -5.36 -0.58 -6.11
C LEU A 26 -5.99 0.71 -6.68
N PRO A 27 -7.32 0.76 -6.97
CA PRO A 27 -7.97 2.02 -7.33
C PRO A 27 -7.84 3.13 -6.29
N ILE A 28 -7.90 2.80 -5.00
CA ILE A 28 -7.73 3.79 -3.92
C ILE A 28 -6.29 4.28 -3.86
N LEU A 29 -5.31 3.38 -4.00
CA LEU A 29 -3.89 3.74 -4.01
C LEU A 29 -3.56 4.65 -5.19
N ASP A 30 -4.03 4.33 -6.40
CA ASP A 30 -3.85 5.17 -7.59
C ASP A 30 -4.44 6.58 -7.40
N GLN A 31 -5.67 6.68 -6.88
CA GLN A 31 -6.27 7.97 -6.52
C GLN A 31 -5.47 8.73 -5.46
N ALA A 32 -4.96 8.04 -4.45
CA ALA A 32 -4.15 8.66 -3.39
C ALA A 32 -2.81 9.17 -3.93
N LEU A 33 -2.15 8.42 -4.83
CA LEU A 33 -0.94 8.84 -5.53
C LEU A 33 -1.20 10.11 -6.36
N GLN A 34 -2.28 10.13 -7.15
CA GLN A 34 -2.70 11.31 -7.92
C GLN A 34 -3.05 12.52 -7.03
N ALA A 35 -3.57 12.27 -5.83
CA ALA A 35 -3.89 13.31 -4.84
C ALA A 35 -2.66 13.81 -4.05
N GLY A 36 -1.48 13.20 -4.23
CA GLY A 36 -0.22 13.72 -3.70
C GLY A 36 0.24 13.11 -2.37
N ILE A 37 -0.09 11.85 -2.05
CA ILE A 37 0.62 11.16 -0.97
C ILE A 37 2.12 11.07 -1.26
N THR A 38 2.96 11.09 -0.22
CA THR A 38 4.43 11.12 -0.38
C THR A 38 5.08 9.75 -0.29
N CYS A 39 4.43 8.80 0.37
CA CYS A 39 4.80 7.39 0.33
C CYS A 39 3.62 6.49 0.74
N PHE A 40 3.77 5.19 0.51
CA PHE A 40 2.80 4.20 0.97
C PHE A 40 3.47 2.93 1.51
N GLN A 41 2.74 2.19 2.34
CA GLN A 41 3.08 0.85 2.80
C GLN A 41 1.88 -0.06 2.59
N PHE A 42 2.08 -1.12 1.80
CA PHE A 42 1.12 -2.20 1.72
C PHE A 42 1.14 -3.01 3.02
N ARG A 43 0.03 -2.94 3.78
CA ARG A 43 -0.13 -3.64 5.06
C ARG A 43 -1.33 -4.58 4.98
N ASP A 44 -1.06 -5.87 4.90
CA ASP A 44 -2.10 -6.89 4.76
C ASP A 44 -1.88 -8.06 5.73
N LYS A 45 -2.51 -7.97 6.90
CA LYS A 45 -2.50 -8.93 8.01
C LYS A 45 -3.91 -9.17 8.58
N GLY A 46 -4.13 -10.38 9.07
CA GLY A 46 -5.35 -10.74 9.82
C GLY A 46 -6.41 -11.44 8.96
N PRO A 47 -7.61 -11.67 9.52
CA PRO A 47 -8.63 -12.54 8.92
C PRO A 47 -9.14 -12.11 7.54
N ASN A 48 -9.11 -10.80 7.24
CA ASN A 48 -9.63 -10.22 5.99
C ASN A 48 -8.55 -9.97 4.94
N SER A 49 -7.32 -10.42 5.19
CA SER A 49 -6.21 -10.26 4.25
C SER A 49 -6.16 -11.36 3.21
N LEU A 50 -5.31 -11.15 2.20
CA LEU A 50 -4.94 -12.20 1.27
C LEU A 50 -4.41 -13.42 2.04
N PRO A 51 -4.81 -14.64 1.68
CA PRO A 51 -4.62 -15.82 2.53
C PRO A 51 -3.17 -16.33 2.57
N THR A 52 -2.37 -16.04 1.55
CA THR A 52 -1.00 -16.57 1.43
C THR A 52 0.02 -15.45 1.21
N ASP A 53 1.26 -15.70 1.63
CA ASP A 53 2.37 -14.76 1.40
C ASP A 53 2.66 -14.56 -0.09
N ALA A 54 2.47 -15.59 -0.91
CA ALA A 54 2.60 -15.49 -2.35
C ALA A 54 1.59 -14.49 -2.94
N MET A 55 0.33 -14.54 -2.49
CA MET A 55 -0.69 -13.58 -2.93
C MET A 55 -0.38 -12.17 -2.42
N ARG A 56 0.06 -12.02 -1.17
CA ARG A 56 0.48 -10.71 -0.62
C ARG A 56 1.66 -10.13 -1.41
N SER A 57 2.65 -10.94 -1.76
CA SER A 57 3.81 -10.53 -2.55
C SER A 57 3.44 -10.13 -3.97
N ASP A 58 2.58 -10.91 -4.65
CA ASP A 58 2.05 -10.56 -5.97
C ASP A 58 1.28 -9.22 -5.92
N TYR A 59 0.44 -9.04 -4.91
CA TYR A 59 -0.33 -7.82 -4.73
C TYR A 59 0.53 -6.60 -4.42
N ALA A 60 1.53 -6.76 -3.56
CA ALA A 60 2.49 -5.71 -3.24
C ALA A 60 3.26 -5.24 -4.49
N LYS A 61 3.64 -6.17 -5.38
CA LYS A 61 4.29 -5.82 -6.66
C LYS A 61 3.38 -5.05 -7.60
N LYS A 62 2.08 -5.38 -7.63
CA LYS A 62 1.07 -4.62 -8.38
C LYS A 62 0.94 -3.20 -7.83
N ALA A 63 0.89 -3.06 -6.51
CA ALA A 63 0.83 -1.76 -5.84
C ALA A 63 2.09 -0.91 -6.08
N GLN A 64 3.27 -1.53 -6.11
CA GLN A 64 4.55 -0.87 -6.40
C GLN A 64 4.67 -0.40 -7.85
N ALA A 65 3.93 -1.02 -8.78
CA ALA A 65 3.97 -0.71 -10.20
C ALA A 65 3.00 0.41 -10.62
N LEU A 66 2.20 0.93 -9.68
CA LEU A 66 1.40 2.15 -9.86
C LEU A 66 2.31 3.38 -9.75
#